data_AF-A0A2V3U142-F1
#
_entry.id   AF-A0A2V3U142-F1
#
_cell.length_a   1.000
_cell.length_b   1.000
_cell.length_c   1.000
_cell.angle_alpha   90.00
_cell.angle_beta   90.00
_cell.angle_gamma   90.00
#
_symmetry.space_group_name_H-M   'P 1'
#
loop_
_entity.id
_entity.type
_entity.pdbx_description
1 polymer ?
#
loop_
_entity_poly.entity_id
_entity_poly.type
_entity_poly.pdbx_seq_one_letter_code
_entity_poly.pdbx_strand_id
1 'polypeptide(L)' 'MADYDFDTIDDIDDADDDSVHLLVFDREAGEFVWAWVMRETLAEAGYIDISDYGM' A
#
# COMPACT_ATOMS: atom_id res chain seq x y z
N MET A 1 13.89 2.33 -4.24
CA MET A 1 12.50 2.63 -3.83
C MET A 1 11.74 1.42 -4.31
N ALA A 2 11.08 0.69 -3.41
CA ALA A 2 10.42 -0.56 -3.80
C ALA A 2 9.41 -0.29 -4.92
N ASP A 3 9.37 -1.16 -5.93
CA ASP A 3 8.52 -1.02 -7.11
C ASP A 3 7.22 -1.82 -6.89
N TYR A 4 6.33 -1.25 -6.08
CA TYR A 4 5.05 -1.86 -5.76
C TYR A 4 4.02 -1.63 -6.87
N ASP A 5 3.33 -2.69 -7.25
CA ASP A 5 2.22 -2.62 -8.17
C ASP A 5 0.91 -2.39 -7.40
N PHE A 6 0.54 -1.13 -7.16
CA PHE A 6 -0.65 -0.82 -6.36
C PHE A 6 -1.98 -1.31 -7.00
N ASP A 7 -1.99 -1.62 -8.30
CA ASP A 7 -3.15 -2.26 -8.95
C ASP A 7 -3.37 -3.70 -8.46
N THR A 8 -2.42 -4.26 -7.72
CA THR A 8 -2.44 -5.63 -7.17
C THR A 8 -2.66 -5.68 -5.66
N ILE A 9 -3.03 -4.56 -5.03
CA ILE A 9 -3.36 -4.56 -3.59
C ILE A 9 -4.51 -5.55 -3.36
N ASP A 10 -4.24 -6.58 -2.57
CA ASP A 10 -5.18 -7.69 -2.33
C ASP A 10 -5.84 -7.59 -0.96
N ASP A 11 -5.11 -7.10 0.05
CA ASP A 11 -5.60 -7.03 1.43
C ASP A 11 -4.98 -5.86 2.21
N ILE A 12 -5.68 -5.43 3.26
CA ILE A 12 -5.27 -4.37 4.19
C ILE A 12 -5.53 -4.87 5.61
N ASP A 13 -4.51 -4.83 6.47
CA ASP A 13 -4.59 -5.40 7.82
C ASP A 13 -4.56 -4.33 8.91
N ASP A 14 -3.69 -3.33 8.78
CA ASP A 14 -3.44 -2.33 9.82
C ASP A 14 -3.14 -0.94 9.24
N ALA A 15 -3.18 0.09 10.07
CA ALA A 15 -2.72 1.42 9.70
C ALA A 15 -2.27 2.23 10.91
N ASP A 16 -1.35 3.17 10.67
CA ASP A 16 -0.95 4.20 11.63
C ASP A 16 -1.30 5.60 11.12
N ASP A 17 -0.84 6.63 11.81
CA ASP A 17 -1.17 8.02 11.47
C ASP A 17 -0.73 8.42 10.04
N ASP A 18 0.37 7.85 9.54
CA ASP A 18 1.01 8.29 8.29
C ASP A 18 1.04 7.23 7.18
N SER A 19 0.76 5.96 7.50
CA SER A 19 0.93 4.81 6.61
C SER A 19 -0.12 3.72 6.79
N VAL A 20 -0.25 2.88 5.76
CA VAL A 20 -1.20 1.76 5.71
C VAL A 20 -0.43 0.48 5.44
N HIS A 21 -0.77 -0.59 6.17
CA HIS A 21 -0.19 -1.92 6.01
C HIS A 21 -1.04 -2.76 5.07
N LEU A 22 -0.48 -3.11 3.93
CA LEU A 22 -1.20 -3.73 2.83
C LEU A 22 -0.39 -4.85 2.17
N LEU A 23 -1.11 -5.81 1.59
CA LEU A 23 -0.55 -6.88 0.79
C LEU A 23 -0.51 -6.45 -0.69
N VAL A 24 0.68 -6.36 -1.27
CA VAL A 24 0.89 -5.86 -2.63
C VAL A 24 1.98 -6.66 -3.34
N PHE A 25 1.91 -6.75 -4.67
CA PHE A 25 2.97 -7.36 -5.47
C PHE A 25 4.17 -6.44 -5.58
N ASP A 26 5.33 -6.89 -5.10
CA ASP A 26 6.62 -6.23 -5.33
C ASP A 26 7.21 -6.75 -6.66
N ARG A 27 7.32 -5.88 -7.66
CA ARG A 27 7.85 -6.24 -8.98
C ARG A 27 9.35 -6.52 -8.97
N GLU A 28 10.09 -5.94 -8.04
CA GLU A 28 11.52 -6.19 -7.89
C GLU A 28 11.77 -7.58 -7.29
N ALA A 29 11.01 -7.94 -6.26
CA ALA A 29 11.09 -9.27 -5.63
C ALA A 29 10.38 -10.37 -6.44
N GLY A 30 9.38 -10.00 -7.24
CA GLY A 30 8.56 -10.93 -8.02
C GLY A 30 7.58 -11.74 -7.15
N GLU A 31 7.18 -11.23 -5.98
CA GLU A 31 6.29 -11.89 -5.04
C GLU A 31 5.36 -10.90 -4.32
N PHE A 32 4.30 -11.42 -3.70
CA PHE A 32 3.43 -10.63 -2.84
C PHE A 32 4.07 -10.43 -1.47
N VAL A 33 4.08 -9.18 -1.01
CA VAL A 33 4.68 -8.80 0.27
C VAL A 33 3.72 -7.93 1.07
N TRP A 34 3.76 -8.10 2.38
CA TRP A 34 3.15 -7.15 3.31
C TRP A 34 4.07 -5.95 3.48
N ALA A 35 3.57 -4.77 3.11
CA ALA A 35 4.34 -3.54 3.10
C ALA A 35 3.59 -2.41 3.80
N TRP A 36 4.34 -1.59 4.53
CA TRP A 36 3.88 -0.30 5.03
C TRP A 36 4.10 0.76 3.96
N VAL A 37 3.02 1.38 3.50
CA VAL A 37 3.05 2.39 2.43
C VAL A 37 2.48 3.70 2.97
N MET A 38 3.17 4.80 2.70
CA MET A 38 2.74 6.13 3.14
C MET A 38 1.38 6.48 2.54
N ARG A 39 0.48 7.04 3.35
CA ARG A 39 -0.85 7.50 2.92
C ARG A 39 -0.74 8.50 1.77
N GLU A 40 0.24 9.40 1.81
CA GLU A 40 0.52 10.36 0.73
C GLU A 40 0.83 9.65 -0.60
N THR A 41 1.68 8.61 -0.59
CA THR A 41 2.01 7.83 -1.79
C THR A 41 0.79 7.12 -2.36
N LEU A 42 -0.08 6.56 -1.52
CA LEU A 42 -1.33 5.94 -1.95
C LEU A 42 -2.28 6.97 -2.57
N ALA A 43 -2.45 8.14 -1.93
CA ALA A 43 -3.28 9.22 -2.44
C ALA A 43 -2.76 9.78 -3.77
N GLU A 44 -1.44 9.97 -3.91
CA GLU A 44 -0.79 10.41 -5.16
C GLU A 44 -0.96 9.38 -6.28
N ALA A 45 -0.96 8.09 -5.94
CA ALA A 45 -1.24 6.99 -6.87
C ALA A 45 -2.75 6.84 -7.19
N GLY A 46 -3.63 7.64 -6.60
CA GLY A 46 -5.07 7.64 -6.84
C GLY A 46 -5.89 6.70 -5.93
N TYR A 47 -5.23 6.06 -4.97
CA TYR A 47 -5.83 5.11 -4.02
C TYR A 47 -6.33 5.80 -2.74
N ILE A 48 -7.17 6.82 -2.91
CA ILE A 48 -7.66 7.66 -1.80
C ILE A 48 -8.44 6.85 -0.76
N ASP A 49 -9.29 5.91 -1.21
CA ASP A 49 -10.08 5.06 -0.32
C ASP A 49 -9.18 4.20 0.59
N ILE A 50 -8.03 3.77 0.08
CA ILE A 50 -7.03 2.99 0.83
C ILE A 50 -6.22 3.93 1.73
N SER A 51 -5.82 5.10 1.23
CA SER A 51 -5.07 6.08 2.03
C SER A 51 -5.83 6.57 3.26
N ASP A 52 -7.16 6.45 3.26
CA ASP A 52 -8.03 6.84 4.37
C ASP A 52 -8.40 5.68 5.31
N TYR A 53 -7.87 4.48 5.08
CA TYR A 53 -8.15 3.31 5.92
C TYR A 53 -7.78 3.56 7.39
N GLY A 54 -8.71 3.23 8.30
CA GLY A 54 -8.54 3.37 9.75
C GLY A 54 -8.79 4.78 10.32
N MET A 55 -9.19 5.77 9.49
CA MET A 55 -9.59 7.11 9.95
C MET A 55 -11.08 7.22 10.34
#